data_AF-A0AAW6MA31-F1
#
_entry.id   AF-A0AAW6MA31-F1
#
_cell.length_a   1.000
_cell.length_b   1.000
_cell.length_c   1.000
_cell.angle_alpha   90.00
_cell.angle_beta   90.00
_cell.angle_gamma   90.00
#
_symmetry.space_group_name_H-M   'P 1'
#
loop_
_entity.id
_entity.type
_entity.pdbx_description
1 polymer ?
#
loop_
_entity_poly.entity_id
_entity_poly.type
_entity_poly.pdbx_seq_one_letter_code
_entity_poly.pdbx_strand_id
1 'polypeptide(L)'
;TNFVALEQSSPGADYNIVTKAGIPTETDFLTFTTPLLDPTEDTDILLTPLPMVGSYSPALDLRDISMGSRTRINMTLSRIVSRFDIINDEKLSHLTITGVSMGHGRKGVTFFPVVPVE
;
A
#
# COMPACT_ATOMS: atom_id res chain seq x y z
N THR A 1 -17.22 -0.55 7.58
CA THR A 1 -17.39 -1.91 8.15
C THR A 1 -18.45 -2.71 7.41
N ASN A 2 -18.44 -2.70 6.06
CA ASN A 2 -19.42 -3.42 5.22
C ASN A 2 -18.83 -4.71 4.63
N PHE A 3 -18.18 -5.52 5.47
CA PHE A 3 -17.60 -6.78 4.99
C PHE A 3 -18.71 -7.79 4.72
N VAL A 4 -18.67 -8.40 3.53
CA VAL A 4 -19.53 -9.52 3.15
C VAL A 4 -18.64 -10.65 2.67
N ALA A 5 -18.75 -11.82 3.29
CA ALA A 5 -18.01 -12.99 2.84
C ALA A 5 -18.45 -13.42 1.44
N LEU A 6 -17.49 -13.91 0.64
CA LEU A 6 -17.80 -14.54 -0.65
C LEU A 6 -18.54 -15.86 -0.41
N GLU A 7 -19.36 -16.27 -1.37
CA GLU A 7 -20.05 -17.56 -1.36
C GLU A 7 -19.44 -18.47 -2.43
N GLN A 8 -19.37 -19.77 -2.14
CA GLN A 8 -18.80 -20.77 -3.05
C GLN A 8 -19.76 -21.95 -3.21
N SER A 9 -19.70 -22.61 -4.36
CA SER A 9 -20.59 -23.73 -4.68
C SER A 9 -20.32 -24.96 -3.81
N SER A 10 -19.05 -25.28 -3.55
CA SER A 10 -18.66 -26.45 -2.79
C SER A 10 -17.26 -26.25 -2.17
N PRO A 11 -17.15 -25.47 -1.07
CA PRO A 11 -15.88 -25.23 -0.39
C PRO A 11 -15.13 -26.52 -0.05
N GLY A 12 -13.86 -26.61 -0.43
CA GLY A 12 -12.99 -27.75 -0.12
C GLY A 12 -13.11 -28.98 -1.03
N ALA A 13 -13.96 -28.94 -2.07
CA ALA A 13 -14.07 -29.98 -3.08
C ALA A 13 -13.43 -29.56 -4.42
N ASP A 14 -13.16 -30.55 -5.28
CA ASP A 14 -12.78 -30.29 -6.67
C ASP A 14 -13.90 -29.52 -7.41
N TYR A 15 -13.53 -28.71 -8.39
CA TYR A 15 -14.45 -27.88 -9.19
C TYR A 15 -15.26 -26.82 -8.40
N ASN A 16 -14.78 -26.41 -7.23
CA ASN A 16 -15.36 -25.29 -6.48
C ASN A 16 -15.27 -23.96 -7.26
N ILE A 17 -16.36 -23.19 -7.31
CA ILE A 17 -16.41 -21.86 -7.94
C ILE A 17 -16.98 -20.83 -6.96
N VAL A 18 -16.55 -19.57 -7.11
CA VAL A 18 -17.16 -18.45 -6.39
C VAL A 18 -18.51 -18.16 -7.04
N THR A 19 -19.60 -18.33 -6.29
CA THR A 19 -20.97 -18.08 -6.76
C THR A 19 -21.42 -16.65 -6.51
N LYS A 20 -20.79 -15.98 -5.55
CA LYS A 20 -21.03 -14.57 -5.24
C LYS A 20 -19.75 -13.93 -4.70
N ALA A 21 -19.38 -12.79 -5.26
CA ALA A 21 -18.23 -12.02 -4.80
C ALA A 21 -18.44 -11.50 -3.37
N GLY A 22 -17.37 -11.48 -2.59
CA GLY A 22 -17.35 -10.80 -1.30
C GLY A 22 -17.20 -9.28 -1.47
N ILE A 23 -17.41 -8.56 -0.37
CA ILE A 23 -17.20 -7.11 -0.28
C ILE A 23 -16.17 -6.86 0.83
N PRO A 24 -15.12 -6.03 0.60
CA PRO A 24 -14.81 -5.32 -0.65
C PRO A 24 -14.36 -6.27 -1.77
N THR A 25 -14.65 -5.86 -3.01
CA THR A 25 -14.17 -6.52 -4.22
C THR A 25 -12.72 -6.15 -4.52
N GLU A 26 -12.05 -6.88 -5.41
CA GLU A 26 -10.73 -6.49 -5.90
C GLU A 26 -10.76 -5.10 -6.56
N THR A 27 -11.82 -4.78 -7.30
CA THR A 27 -12.00 -3.45 -7.89
C THR A 27 -12.02 -2.35 -6.83
N ASP A 28 -12.70 -2.56 -5.70
CA ASP A 28 -12.69 -1.61 -4.59
C ASP A 28 -11.29 -1.46 -3.99
N PHE A 29 -10.56 -2.57 -3.85
CA PHE A 29 -9.21 -2.58 -3.29
C PHE A 29 -8.20 -1.78 -4.12
N LEU A 30 -8.32 -1.83 -5.45
CA LEU A 30 -7.49 -1.07 -6.38
C LEU A 30 -7.71 0.45 -6.28
N THR A 31 -8.81 0.91 -5.65
CA THR A 31 -9.06 2.33 -5.42
C THR A 31 -8.36 2.90 -4.19
N PHE A 32 -7.76 2.06 -3.35
CA PHE A 32 -7.14 2.53 -2.11
C PHE A 32 -5.85 3.32 -2.39
N THR A 33 -5.75 4.48 -1.75
CA THR A 33 -4.60 5.38 -1.84
C THR A 33 -4.02 5.65 -0.46
N THR A 34 -2.80 6.19 -0.44
CA THR A 34 -2.33 6.95 0.73
C THR A 34 -3.30 8.08 1.07
N PRO A 35 -3.23 8.62 2.30
CA PRO A 35 -3.75 9.96 2.54
C PRO A 35 -3.24 10.91 1.45
N LEU A 36 -4.15 11.69 0.88
CA LEU A 36 -3.82 12.69 -0.12
C LEU A 36 -3.48 13.98 0.62
N LEU A 37 -2.27 14.49 0.41
CA LEU A 37 -1.82 15.73 1.01
C LEU A 37 -2.35 16.93 0.24
N ASP A 38 -2.88 17.92 0.95
CA ASP A 38 -3.22 19.23 0.46
C ASP A 38 -2.00 20.17 0.57
N PRO A 39 -1.43 20.62 -0.56
CA PRO A 39 -0.27 21.52 -0.54
C PRO A 39 -0.60 22.94 -0.04
N THR A 40 -1.88 23.26 0.18
CA THR A 40 -2.30 24.56 0.70
C THR A 40 -2.36 24.60 2.24
N GLU A 41 -2.27 23.44 2.89
CA GLU A 41 -2.35 23.29 4.34
C GLU A 41 -0.99 22.84 4.89
N ASP A 42 -0.23 23.75 5.51
CA ASP A 42 1.13 23.48 6.01
C ASP A 42 1.22 22.31 7.01
N THR A 43 0.10 22.01 7.68
CA THR A 43 0.02 20.90 8.66
C THR A 43 -0.39 19.57 8.04
N ASP A 44 -0.76 19.53 6.75
CA ASP A 44 -1.13 18.30 6.07
C ASP A 44 0.13 17.55 5.61
N ILE A 45 0.64 16.75 6.55
CA ILE A 45 1.85 15.96 6.39
C ILE A 45 1.57 14.49 6.68
N LEU A 46 2.40 13.61 6.12
CA LEU A 46 2.31 12.18 6.42
C LEU A 46 2.75 11.91 7.86
N LEU A 47 1.82 11.39 8.65
CA LEU A 47 2.08 10.97 10.03
C LEU A 47 2.60 9.53 10.10
N THR A 48 3.24 9.20 11.21
CA THR A 48 3.63 7.81 11.51
C THR A 48 2.44 7.02 12.06
N PRO A 49 2.29 5.73 11.71
CA PRO A 49 3.16 4.94 10.85
C PRO A 49 3.00 5.27 9.36
N LEU A 50 4.12 5.28 8.63
CA LEU A 50 4.12 5.59 7.21
C LEU A 50 3.44 4.48 6.39
N PRO A 51 2.72 4.83 5.30
CA PRO A 51 2.09 3.84 4.43
C PRO A 51 3.10 2.84 3.85
N MET A 52 2.69 1.57 3.80
CA MET A 52 3.52 0.45 3.33
C MET A 52 2.71 -0.47 2.42
N VAL A 53 3.37 -1.08 1.44
CA VAL A 53 2.81 -2.12 0.57
C VAL A 53 3.73 -3.32 0.53
N GLY A 54 3.14 -4.48 0.27
CA GLY A 54 3.86 -5.70 -0.07
C GLY A 54 2.99 -6.57 -0.94
N SER A 55 3.62 -7.36 -1.80
CA SER A 55 2.94 -8.31 -2.68
C SER A 55 3.63 -9.66 -2.62
N TYR A 56 2.83 -10.73 -2.69
CA TYR A 56 3.31 -12.09 -2.87
C TYR A 56 2.81 -12.59 -4.22
N SER A 57 3.73 -12.79 -5.16
CA SER A 57 3.42 -13.17 -6.55
C SER A 57 3.49 -14.67 -6.87
N PRO A 58 4.20 -15.55 -6.13
CA PRO A 58 4.17 -16.98 -6.43
C PRO A 58 2.76 -17.57 -6.34
N ALA A 59 2.48 -18.56 -7.20
CA ALA A 59 1.23 -19.29 -7.18
C ALA A 59 1.09 -20.03 -5.84
N LEU A 60 0.06 -19.68 -5.08
CA LEU A 60 -0.27 -20.36 -3.83
C LEU A 60 -1.47 -21.28 -4.06
N ASP A 61 -1.25 -22.60 -3.99
CA ASP A 61 -2.35 -23.55 -3.99
C ASP A 61 -2.94 -23.68 -2.59
N LEU A 62 -4.16 -23.17 -2.41
CA LEU A 62 -4.89 -23.28 -1.15
C LEU A 62 -5.59 -24.65 -0.97
N ARG A 63 -5.49 -25.54 -1.96
CA ARG A 63 -6.12 -26.88 -1.93
C ARG A 63 -5.16 -27.98 -1.49
N ASP A 64 -3.85 -27.75 -1.57
CA ASP A 64 -2.86 -28.75 -1.21
C ASP A 64 -2.69 -28.85 0.32
N ILE A 65 -3.50 -29.72 0.92
CA ILE A 65 -3.47 -30.05 2.35
C ILE A 65 -2.24 -30.86 2.77
N SER A 66 -1.39 -31.31 1.83
CA SER A 66 -0.15 -32.03 2.15
C SER A 66 0.87 -31.13 2.87
N MET A 67 0.72 -29.80 2.72
CA MET A 67 1.48 -28.78 3.44
C MET A 67 0.99 -28.52 4.88
N GLY A 68 -0.01 -29.27 5.35
CA GLY A 68 -0.67 -29.07 6.64
C GLY A 68 -1.83 -28.06 6.56
N SER A 69 -2.65 -27.95 7.61
CA SER A 69 -3.83 -27.06 7.66
C SER A 69 -3.52 -25.56 7.61
N ARG A 70 -2.26 -25.15 7.39
CA ARG A 70 -1.78 -23.77 7.43
C ARG A 70 -0.68 -23.53 6.40
N THR A 71 -0.91 -22.59 5.50
CA THR A 71 0.14 -22.02 4.65
C THR A 71 0.87 -20.88 5.39
N ARG A 72 2.20 -20.87 5.35
CA ARG A 72 3.01 -19.71 5.79
C ARG A 72 3.46 -18.90 4.58
N ILE A 73 3.19 -17.60 4.60
CA ILE A 73 3.62 -16.66 3.57
C ILE A 73 4.53 -15.64 4.25
N ASN A 74 5.75 -15.48 3.74
CA ASN A 74 6.62 -14.38 4.11
C ASN A 74 6.44 -13.28 3.06
N MET A 75 6.05 -12.09 3.50
CA MET A 75 5.92 -10.92 2.64
C MET A 75 6.76 -9.77 3.19
N THR A 76 7.50 -9.11 2.29
CA THR A 76 8.24 -7.90 2.64
C THR A 76 7.31 -6.70 2.45
N LEU A 77 7.25 -5.84 3.47
CA LEU A 77 6.58 -4.55 3.37
C LEU A 77 7.62 -3.46 3.08
N SER A 78 7.35 -2.67 2.05
CA SER A 78 8.16 -1.51 1.66
C SER A 78 7.34 -0.25 1.87
N ARG A 79 7.97 0.81 2.39
CA ARG A 79 7.35 2.13 2.48
C ARG A 79 7.16 2.70 1.06
N ILE A 80 6.01 3.30 0.82
CA ILE A 80 5.67 3.95 -0.48
C ILE A 80 5.96 5.44 -0.50
N VAL A 81 6.81 5.89 0.42
CA VAL A 81 7.27 7.28 0.55
C VAL A 81 8.77 7.33 0.33
N SER A 82 9.25 8.47 -0.16
CA SER A 82 10.68 8.75 -0.28
C SER A 82 11.09 9.82 0.71
N ARG A 83 12.32 9.72 1.22
CA ARG A 83 12.91 10.70 2.12
C ARG A 83 13.99 11.47 1.37
N PHE A 84 13.92 12.78 1.43
CA PHE A 84 14.94 13.69 0.92
C PHE A 84 15.53 14.43 2.10
N ASP A 85 16.82 14.25 2.34
CA ASP A 85 17.56 14.94 3.40
C ASP A 85 18.41 16.06 2.78
N ILE A 86 18.40 17.23 3.39
CA ILE A 86 19.29 18.34 3.04
C ILE A 86 20.29 18.50 4.17
N ILE A 87 21.58 18.33 3.85
CA ILE A 87 22.68 18.47 4.80
C ILE A 87 23.49 19.70 4.39
N ASN A 88 23.62 20.67 5.30
CA ASN A 88 24.42 21.86 5.09
C ASN A 88 25.38 22.05 6.26
N ASP A 89 26.67 22.08 5.96
CA ASP A 89 27.69 22.56 6.89
C ASP A 89 28.02 24.01 6.54
N GLU A 90 27.45 24.95 7.30
CA GLU A 90 27.58 26.38 7.07
C GLU A 90 29.04 26.88 7.08
N LYS A 91 29.94 26.21 7.83
CA LYS A 91 31.35 26.63 7.87
C LYS A 91 32.09 26.29 6.59
N LEU A 92 31.66 25.23 5.90
CA LEU A 92 32.23 24.80 4.63
C LEU A 92 31.50 25.42 3.44
N SER A 93 30.17 25.56 3.52
CA SER A 93 29.34 26.08 2.43
C SER A 93 29.25 27.60 2.41
N HIS A 94 29.45 28.26 3.55
CA HIS A 94 29.18 29.69 3.76
C HIS A 94 27.75 30.11 3.40
N LEU A 95 26.79 29.19 3.44
CA LEU A 95 25.38 29.44 3.12
C LEU A 95 24.50 29.13 4.33
N THR A 96 23.61 30.07 4.67
CA THR A 96 22.57 29.88 5.69
C THR A 96 21.25 29.51 5.00
N ILE A 97 20.67 28.36 5.34
CA ILE A 97 19.37 27.95 4.82
C ILE A 97 18.27 28.67 5.61
N THR A 98 17.41 29.41 4.91
CA THR A 98 16.28 30.15 5.51
C THR A 98 14.93 29.46 5.34
N GLY A 99 14.84 28.48 4.45
CA GLY A 99 13.63 27.72 4.19
C GLY A 99 13.87 26.56 3.23
N VAL A 100 13.00 25.55 3.30
CA VAL A 100 13.00 24.38 2.43
C VAL A 100 11.57 24.09 2.01
N SER A 101 11.36 23.86 0.72
CA SER A 101 10.06 23.51 0.16
C SER A 101 10.22 22.46 -0.94
N MET A 102 9.22 21.61 -1.12
CA MET A 102 9.18 20.64 -2.22
C MET A 102 8.23 21.12 -3.31
N GLY A 103 8.77 21.41 -4.50
CA GLY A 103 7.97 21.66 -5.69
C GLY A 103 7.57 20.37 -6.39
N HIS A 104 6.36 20.33 -6.97
CA HIS A 104 5.85 19.19 -7.74
C HIS A 104 5.82 17.84 -6.98
N GLY A 105 5.70 17.88 -5.65
CA GLY A 105 5.42 16.69 -4.85
C GLY A 105 4.09 16.06 -5.27
N ARG A 106 4.04 14.73 -5.36
CA ARG A 106 2.78 14.02 -5.61
C ARG A 106 1.94 14.05 -4.34
N LYS A 107 0.66 14.40 -4.45
CA LYS A 107 -0.28 14.43 -3.32
C LYS A 107 -0.50 13.07 -2.67
N GLY A 108 -0.35 11.98 -3.44
CA GLY A 108 -0.46 10.62 -2.94
C GLY A 108 -0.26 9.60 -4.04
N VAL A 109 -0.35 8.32 -3.66
CA VAL A 109 -0.23 7.17 -4.57
C VAL A 109 -1.31 6.13 -4.25
N THR A 110 -1.68 5.32 -5.23
CA THR A 110 -2.45 4.08 -5.02
C THR A 110 -1.59 3.02 -4.34
N PHE A 111 -2.21 2.05 -3.65
CA PHE A 111 -1.49 0.94 -3.04
C PHE A 111 -1.22 -0.21 -4.04
N PHE A 112 -2.10 -0.45 -5.01
CA PHE A 112 -2.03 -1.60 -5.93
C PHE A 112 -2.54 -1.24 -7.34
N PRO A 113 -1.67 -1.19 -8.37
CA PRO A 113 -0.23 -1.02 -8.28
C PRO A 113 0.12 0.36 -7.68
N VAL A 114 1.37 0.57 -7.27
CA VAL A 114 1.80 1.90 -6.78
C VAL A 114 1.95 2.86 -7.95
N VAL A 115 0.99 3.77 -8.12
CA VAL A 115 1.04 4.83 -9.13
C VAL A 115 0.61 6.18 -8.53
N PRO A 116 1.11 7.32 -9.05
CA PRO A 116 0.68 8.64 -8.59
C PRO A 116 -0.82 8.84 -8.76
N VAL A 117 -1.44 9.47 -7.76
CA VAL A 117 -2.82 9.97 -7.88
C VAL A 117 -2.77 11.36 -8.50
N GLU A 118 -3.42 11.54 -9.65
CA GLU A 118 -3.58 12.84 -10.33
C GLU A 118 -4.47 13.79 -9.53
#